data_AF-A0A892ZME5-F1
#
_entry.id   AF-A0A892ZME5-F1
#
_cell.length_a   1.000
_cell.length_b   1.000
_cell.length_c   1.000
_cell.angle_alpha   90.00
_cell.angle_beta   90.00
_cell.angle_gamma   90.00
#
_symmetry.space_group_name_H-M   'P 1'
#
loop_
_entity.id
_entity.type
_entity.pdbx_description
1 polymer ?
#
loop_
_entity_poly.entity_id
_entity_poly.type
_entity_poly.pdbx_seq_one_letter_code
_entity_poly.pdbx_strand_id
1 'polypeptide(L)'
;MDSFITLVSILLPLFGGFFIRLQPRWIYYVNHLLNVLVYVILALIGLSLARVDNLGAQIGFIGWAAAVLFACIMGLNLAVLMWFDRRHPWRRRRDVHQTGGQSISLAGSAKQIACVLAGFALGLALPRGWLPPAATGNYALMLMVFLVGIQLRSSGITLRRVLINKRGVQISTLFVLSCLVAGVLFAALMPDVSLSKGLALSSGYGWYSLSGIVMTAAYGPVWGSVALVNDLAREFFALVFIPLLMRQHPSAAVGSGGATSLDFTLPVIQSSGGIEAVPLAISFGFIVNVVSPILMVVFSTAQF
;
A
#
# COMPACT_ATOMS: atom_id res chain seq x y z
N MET A 1 -25.99 3.29 10.03
CA MET A 1 -25.39 4.47 10.69
C MET A 1 -23.94 4.21 11.08
N ASP A 2 -23.57 2.97 11.41
CA ASP A 2 -22.20 2.61 11.81
C ASP A 2 -21.15 2.83 10.70
N SER A 3 -21.44 2.47 9.45
CA SER A 3 -20.53 2.68 8.30
C SER A 3 -20.08 4.13 8.10
N PHE A 4 -21.00 5.09 8.25
CA PHE A 4 -20.68 6.52 8.10
C PHE A 4 -19.87 7.04 9.30
N ILE A 5 -20.21 6.59 10.51
CA ILE A 5 -19.47 6.94 11.72
C ILE A 5 -18.05 6.38 11.64
N THR A 6 -17.85 5.13 11.20
CA THR A 6 -16.53 4.54 11.00
C THR A 6 -15.71 5.28 9.94
N LEU A 7 -16.33 5.65 8.80
CA LEU A 7 -15.69 6.45 7.76
C LEU A 7 -15.23 7.81 8.29
N VAL A 8 -16.10 8.52 9.01
CA VAL A 8 -15.77 9.82 9.62
C VAL A 8 -14.70 9.65 10.70
N SER A 9 -14.78 8.63 11.55
CA SER A 9 -13.80 8.37 12.61
C SER A 9 -12.41 8.02 12.06
N ILE A 10 -12.30 7.40 10.88
CA ILE A 10 -11.00 7.09 10.26
C ILE A 10 -10.47 8.28 9.44
N LEU A 11 -11.35 9.01 8.73
CA LEU A 11 -10.94 10.18 7.92
C LEU A 11 -10.63 11.42 8.76
N LEU A 12 -11.31 11.62 9.89
CA LEU A 12 -11.13 12.80 10.74
C LEU A 12 -9.69 12.94 11.27
N PRO A 13 -9.02 11.88 11.76
CA PRO A 13 -7.60 11.91 12.07
C PRO A 13 -6.73 12.30 10.87
N LEU A 14 -7.00 11.79 9.66
CA LEU A 14 -6.23 12.12 8.45
C LEU A 14 -6.29 13.62 8.15
N PHE A 15 -7.50 14.19 8.11
CA PHE A 15 -7.70 15.62 7.86
C PHE A 15 -7.14 16.46 9.01
N GLY A 16 -7.36 16.04 10.26
CA GLY A 16 -6.80 16.70 11.44
C GLY A 16 -5.28 16.81 11.38
N GLY A 17 -4.60 15.73 11.01
CA GLY A 17 -3.16 15.72 10.79
C GLY A 17 -2.73 16.63 9.63
N PHE A 18 -3.45 16.62 8.52
CA PHE A 18 -3.14 17.42 7.33
C PHE A 18 -3.15 18.94 7.57
N PHE A 19 -3.96 19.44 8.50
CA PHE A 19 -3.97 20.87 8.81
C PHE A 19 -2.81 21.32 9.71
N ILE A 20 -2.08 20.39 10.32
CA ILE A 20 -0.96 20.69 11.21
C ILE A 20 0.32 20.85 10.39
N ARG A 21 0.95 22.02 10.51
CA ARG A 21 2.25 22.31 9.88
C ARG A 21 3.36 22.22 10.91
N LEU A 22 4.20 21.18 10.80
CA LEU A 22 5.36 21.01 11.65
C LEU A 22 6.65 21.54 10.99
N GLN A 23 7.61 21.93 11.83
CA GLN A 23 8.96 22.28 11.40
C GLN A 23 9.74 21.02 10.95
N PRO A 24 10.75 21.14 10.08
CA PRO A 24 11.50 20.00 9.54
C PRO A 24 12.07 19.03 10.59
N ARG A 25 12.49 19.55 11.75
CA ARG A 25 12.99 18.73 12.87
C ARG A 25 11.93 17.75 13.41
N TRP A 26 10.68 18.18 13.51
CA TRP A 26 9.59 17.36 14.02
C TRP A 26 9.10 16.34 12.99
N ILE A 27 9.22 16.64 11.70
CA ILE A 27 8.91 15.69 10.61
C ILE A 27 9.79 14.44 10.71
N TYR A 28 11.07 14.60 11.08
CA TYR A 28 11.96 13.46 11.31
C TYR A 28 11.38 12.51 12.38
N TYR A 29 10.91 13.05 13.51
CA TYR A 29 10.29 12.25 14.55
C TYR A 29 8.96 11.64 14.12
N VAL A 30 8.14 12.35 13.34
CA VAL A 30 6.91 11.82 12.75
C VAL A 30 7.21 10.64 11.84
N ASN A 31 8.20 10.75 10.96
CA ASN A 31 8.62 9.65 10.08
C ASN A 31 9.17 8.46 10.87
N HIS A 32 9.96 8.72 11.92
CA HIS A 32 10.45 7.66 12.80
C HIS A 32 9.30 6.96 13.53
N LEU A 33 8.36 7.72 14.07
CA LEU A 33 7.19 7.19 14.77
C LEU A 33 6.26 6.41 13.83
N LEU A 34 6.07 6.89 12.59
CA LEU A 34 5.35 6.16 11.54
C LEU A 34 6.02 4.80 11.29
N ASN A 35 7.34 4.77 11.11
CA ASN A 35 8.08 3.52 10.92
C ASN A 35 7.94 2.57 12.13
N VAL A 36 8.03 3.08 13.36
CA VAL A 36 7.82 2.27 14.57
C VAL A 36 6.39 1.72 14.62
N LEU A 37 5.39 2.56 14.35
CA LEU A 37 3.98 2.17 14.33
C LEU A 37 3.73 1.07 13.31
N VAL A 38 4.35 1.12 12.13
CA VAL A 38 4.28 0.06 11.13
C VAL A 38 4.70 -1.29 11.74
N TYR A 39 5.83 -1.37 12.43
CA TYR A 39 6.27 -2.62 13.06
C TYR A 39 5.33 -3.05 14.20
N VAL A 40 4.84 -2.12 15.02
CA VAL A 40 3.86 -2.43 16.07
C VAL A 40 2.60 -3.04 15.45
N ILE A 41 2.13 -2.46 14.35
CA ILE A 41 0.93 -2.90 13.62
C ILE A 41 1.13 -4.28 13.00
N LEU A 42 2.27 -4.51 12.33
CA LEU A 42 2.63 -5.82 11.78
C LEU A 42 2.65 -6.90 12.88
N ALA A 43 3.20 -6.56 14.05
CA ALA A 43 3.20 -7.46 15.21
C ALA A 43 1.77 -7.71 15.73
N LEU A 44 0.92 -6.69 15.81
CA LEU A 44 -0.48 -6.83 16.21
C LEU A 44 -1.30 -7.69 15.23
N ILE A 45 -1.03 -7.59 13.91
CA ILE A 45 -1.64 -8.46 12.89
C ILE A 45 -1.17 -9.90 13.11
N GLY A 46 0.14 -10.14 13.27
CA GLY A 46 0.68 -11.47 13.59
C GLY A 46 0.03 -12.06 14.85
N LEU A 47 -0.10 -11.27 15.91
CA LEU A 47 -0.73 -11.68 17.17
C LEU A 47 -2.24 -11.92 17.03
N SER A 48 -2.90 -11.22 16.11
CA SER A 48 -4.32 -11.44 15.79
C SER A 48 -4.53 -12.68 14.93
N LEU A 49 -3.58 -12.99 14.03
CA LEU A 49 -3.53 -14.25 13.33
C LEU A 49 -3.47 -15.40 14.32
N ALA A 50 -2.57 -15.38 15.31
CA ALA A 50 -2.41 -16.46 16.30
C ALA A 50 -3.69 -16.82 17.08
N ARG A 51 -4.67 -15.90 17.14
CA ARG A 51 -5.98 -16.11 17.77
C ARG A 51 -7.00 -16.79 16.87
N VAL A 52 -6.72 -16.96 15.58
CA VAL A 52 -7.61 -17.64 14.64
C VAL A 52 -7.50 -19.14 14.84
N ASP A 53 -8.53 -19.73 15.42
CA ASP A 53 -8.67 -21.19 15.52
C ASP A 53 -8.62 -21.81 14.11
N ASN A 54 -7.91 -22.94 13.94
CA ASN A 54 -7.72 -23.65 12.65
C ASN A 54 -6.94 -22.90 11.55
N LEU A 55 -5.99 -22.04 11.92
CA LEU A 55 -5.08 -21.38 10.98
C LEU A 55 -4.38 -22.29 9.97
N GLY A 56 -3.93 -23.48 10.41
CA GLY A 56 -3.29 -24.45 9.51
C GLY A 56 -4.16 -24.82 8.31
N ALA A 57 -5.48 -24.87 8.50
CA ALA A 57 -6.44 -25.11 7.42
C ALA A 57 -6.69 -23.86 6.55
N GLN A 58 -6.53 -22.65 7.10
CA GLN A 58 -6.80 -21.38 6.40
C GLN A 58 -5.57 -20.76 5.72
N ILE A 59 -4.34 -21.19 6.02
CA ILE A 59 -3.12 -20.70 5.34
C ILE A 59 -3.21 -20.93 3.83
N GLY A 60 -3.74 -22.08 3.40
CA GLY A 60 -3.96 -22.36 1.98
C GLY A 60 -4.92 -21.35 1.33
N PHE A 61 -6.00 -21.00 2.03
CA PHE A 61 -6.94 -19.98 1.58
C PHE A 61 -6.29 -18.58 1.51
N ILE A 62 -5.56 -18.17 2.55
CA ILE A 62 -4.89 -16.85 2.58
C ILE A 62 -3.91 -16.73 1.42
N GLY A 63 -3.07 -17.75 1.21
CA GLY A 63 -2.11 -17.78 0.11
C GLY A 63 -2.77 -17.75 -1.25
N TRP A 64 -3.82 -18.55 -1.45
CA TRP A 64 -4.58 -18.58 -2.70
C TRP A 64 -5.30 -17.25 -2.98
N ALA A 65 -6.05 -16.72 -2.01
CA ALA A 65 -6.76 -15.46 -2.15
C ALA A 65 -5.80 -14.30 -2.42
N ALA A 66 -4.66 -14.24 -1.73
CA ALA A 66 -3.64 -13.23 -1.98
C ALA A 66 -3.02 -13.37 -3.36
N ALA A 67 -2.78 -14.59 -3.84
CA ALA A 67 -2.24 -14.84 -5.18
C ALA A 67 -3.22 -14.41 -6.29
N VAL A 68 -4.51 -14.74 -6.15
CA VAL A 68 -5.55 -14.33 -7.11
C VAL A 68 -5.72 -12.81 -7.11
N LEU A 69 -5.77 -12.19 -5.92
CA LEU A 69 -5.83 -10.74 -5.78
C LEU A 69 -4.63 -10.05 -6.44
N PHE A 70 -3.42 -10.55 -6.15
CA PHE A 70 -2.19 -10.07 -6.72
C PHE A 70 -2.18 -10.19 -8.25
N ALA A 71 -2.58 -11.34 -8.79
CA ALA A 71 -2.64 -11.59 -10.22
C ALA A 71 -3.63 -10.65 -10.92
N CYS A 72 -4.80 -10.41 -10.31
CA CYS A 72 -5.78 -9.47 -10.84
C CYS A 72 -5.22 -8.05 -10.84
N ILE A 73 -4.68 -7.58 -9.71
CA ILE A 73 -4.17 -6.22 -9.55
C ILE A 73 -2.97 -5.99 -10.46
N MET A 74 -1.90 -6.79 -10.34
CA MET A 74 -0.69 -6.62 -11.15
C MET A 74 -0.96 -6.85 -12.63
N GLY A 75 -1.75 -7.88 -12.98
CA GLY A 75 -2.06 -8.19 -14.38
C GLY A 75 -2.77 -7.04 -15.08
N LEU A 76 -3.87 -6.53 -14.51
CA LEU A 76 -4.61 -5.42 -15.09
C LEU A 76 -3.80 -4.12 -15.07
N ASN A 77 -3.08 -3.85 -13.98
CA ASN A 77 -2.30 -2.63 -13.86
C ASN A 77 -1.18 -2.56 -14.90
N LEU A 78 -0.41 -3.63 -15.03
CA LEU A 78 0.65 -3.72 -16.04
C LEU A 78 0.06 -3.66 -17.44
N ALA A 79 -1.03 -4.37 -17.72
CA ALA A 79 -1.67 -4.34 -19.04
C ALA A 79 -2.09 -2.91 -19.44
N VAL A 80 -2.79 -2.20 -18.56
CA VAL A 80 -3.29 -0.84 -18.82
C VAL A 80 -2.14 0.15 -18.95
N LEU A 81 -1.15 0.11 -18.07
CA LEU A 81 -0.04 1.07 -18.08
C LEU A 81 0.97 0.80 -19.19
N MET A 82 1.23 -0.46 -19.53
CA MET A 82 2.03 -0.81 -20.72
C MET A 82 1.31 -0.38 -22.00
N TRP A 83 0.00 -0.59 -22.10
CA TRP A 83 -0.80 -0.11 -23.22
C TRP A 83 -0.75 1.43 -23.33
N PHE A 84 -0.85 2.13 -22.21
CA PHE A 84 -0.73 3.58 -22.16
C PHE A 84 0.66 4.05 -22.63
N ASP A 85 1.73 3.40 -22.17
CA ASP A 85 3.09 3.70 -22.61
C ASP A 85 3.31 3.45 -24.10
N ARG A 86 2.70 2.40 -24.67
CA ARG A 86 2.76 2.15 -26.12
C ARG A 86 2.07 3.23 -26.93
N ARG A 87 0.95 3.77 -26.43
CA ARG A 87 0.22 4.86 -27.12
C ARG A 87 0.83 6.24 -26.92
N HIS A 88 1.43 6.47 -25.76
CA HIS A 88 2.06 7.73 -25.40
C HIS A 88 3.52 7.49 -25.02
N PRO A 89 4.40 7.17 -25.98
CA PRO A 89 5.79 6.83 -25.70
C PRO A 89 6.47 7.96 -24.94
N TRP A 90 7.09 7.62 -23.81
CA TRP A 90 7.94 8.55 -23.07
C TRP A 90 9.17 8.82 -23.92
N ARG A 91 9.28 10.03 -24.48
CA ARG A 91 10.50 10.48 -25.18
C ARG A 91 11.60 10.67 -24.14
N ARG A 92 12.35 9.62 -23.84
CA ARG A 92 13.58 9.74 -23.04
C ARG A 92 14.63 10.44 -23.87
N ARG A 93 15.23 11.48 -23.30
CA ARG A 93 16.56 11.89 -23.75
C ARG A 93 17.51 10.79 -23.27
N ARG A 94 18.08 10.03 -24.22
CA ARG A 94 19.02 8.94 -23.90
C ARG A 94 20.31 9.56 -23.36
N ASP A 95 20.37 9.84 -22.07
CA ASP A 95 21.66 10.01 -21.40
C ASP A 95 22.13 8.64 -20.93
N VAL A 96 23.13 8.14 -21.64
CA VAL A 96 23.86 6.90 -21.36
C VAL A 96 24.68 7.13 -20.10
N HIS A 97 24.06 7.03 -18.92
CA HIS A 97 24.80 6.78 -17.69
C HIS A 97 24.41 5.39 -17.20
N GLN A 98 25.24 4.43 -17.60
CA GLN A 98 25.41 3.18 -16.88
C GLN A 98 25.85 3.54 -15.47
N THR A 99 25.05 3.22 -14.47
CA THR A 99 25.52 3.20 -13.08
C THR A 99 25.12 1.89 -12.43
N GLY A 100 26.14 1.04 -12.33
CA GLY A 100 26.45 0.16 -11.20
C GLY A 100 25.30 -0.57 -10.55
N GLY A 101 25.28 -1.89 -10.72
CA GLY A 101 24.49 -2.79 -9.89
C GLY A 101 24.75 -2.52 -8.42
N GLN A 102 23.71 -2.07 -7.72
CA GLN A 102 23.64 -2.09 -6.27
C GLN A 102 22.54 -3.04 -5.86
N SER A 103 22.81 -3.77 -4.77
CA SER A 103 22.01 -4.85 -4.24
C SER A 103 20.56 -4.42 -4.06
N ILE A 104 19.66 -5.21 -4.64
CA ILE A 104 18.23 -5.16 -4.38
C ILE A 104 18.08 -5.22 -2.85
N SER A 105 17.46 -4.20 -2.24
CA SER A 105 17.27 -4.16 -0.79
C SER A 105 16.14 -5.11 -0.36
N LEU A 106 16.35 -6.43 -0.53
CA LEU A 106 15.46 -7.48 0.00
C LEU A 106 15.36 -7.43 1.53
N ALA A 107 16.34 -6.80 2.19
CA ALA A 107 16.41 -6.71 3.64
C ALA A 107 15.23 -5.94 4.26
N GLY A 108 14.63 -4.99 3.54
CA GLY A 108 13.47 -4.23 4.02
C GLY A 108 12.22 -5.10 4.15
N SER A 109 11.81 -5.75 3.06
CA SER A 109 10.63 -6.62 3.04
C SER A 109 10.82 -7.89 3.89
N ALA A 110 12.04 -8.43 3.96
CA ALA A 110 12.35 -9.56 4.85
C ALA A 110 12.14 -9.22 6.33
N LYS A 111 12.51 -8.00 6.78
CA LYS A 111 12.28 -7.54 8.16
C LYS A 111 10.78 -7.42 8.48
N GLN A 112 9.97 -7.00 7.53
CA GLN A 112 8.52 -6.87 7.72
C GLN A 112 7.85 -8.25 7.86
N ILE A 113 8.21 -9.20 6.99
CA ILE A 113 7.75 -10.60 7.10
C ILE A 113 8.19 -11.19 8.43
N ALA A 114 9.45 -11.00 8.82
CA ALA A 114 9.97 -11.46 10.11
C ALA A 114 9.20 -10.84 11.29
N CYS A 115 8.79 -9.58 11.21
CA CYS A 115 8.01 -8.91 12.25
C CYS A 115 6.61 -9.52 12.40
N VAL A 116 5.92 -9.82 11.30
CA VAL A 116 4.62 -10.50 11.34
C VAL A 116 4.75 -11.91 11.92
N LEU A 117 5.76 -12.67 11.46
CA LEU A 117 6.03 -14.02 11.97
C LEU A 117 6.40 -14.01 13.47
N ALA A 118 7.16 -13.01 13.92
CA ALA A 118 7.49 -12.82 15.33
C ALA A 118 6.24 -12.46 16.15
N GLY A 119 5.39 -11.56 15.65
CA GLY A 119 4.10 -11.24 16.29
C GLY A 119 3.18 -12.45 16.38
N PHE A 120 3.18 -13.30 15.35
CA PHE A 120 2.46 -14.57 15.32
C PHE A 120 2.99 -15.57 16.35
N ALA A 121 4.31 -15.78 16.39
CA ALA A 121 4.94 -16.65 17.38
C ALA A 121 4.70 -16.17 18.82
N LEU A 122 4.81 -14.85 19.06
CA LEU A 122 4.46 -14.24 20.35
C LEU A 122 2.99 -14.46 20.70
N GLY A 123 2.08 -14.30 19.73
CA GLY A 123 0.66 -14.55 19.93
C GLY A 123 0.32 -16.00 20.29
N LEU A 124 1.11 -16.97 19.82
CA LEU A 124 0.98 -18.39 20.20
C LEU A 124 1.57 -18.68 21.58
N ALA A 125 2.65 -17.98 21.97
CA ALA A 125 3.34 -18.19 23.24
C ALA A 125 2.67 -17.50 24.44
N LEU A 126 1.89 -16.43 24.21
CA LEU A 126 1.24 -15.66 25.26
C LEU A 126 -0.10 -16.29 25.72
N PRO A 127 -0.32 -16.47 27.05
CA PRO A 127 -1.62 -16.86 27.59
C PRO A 127 -2.71 -15.85 27.20
N ARG A 128 -3.93 -16.32 26.91
CA ARG A 128 -5.03 -15.50 26.37
C ARG A 128 -5.36 -14.23 27.16
N GLY A 129 -4.99 -14.16 28.45
CA GLY A 129 -5.23 -13.00 29.33
C GLY A 129 -4.20 -11.86 29.24
N TRP A 130 -3.03 -12.05 28.62
CA TRP A 130 -1.98 -11.03 28.48
C TRP A 130 -1.93 -10.40 27.08
N LEU A 131 -2.84 -10.80 26.20
CA LEU A 131 -2.94 -10.27 24.85
C LEU A 131 -3.57 -8.87 24.88
N PRO A 132 -3.02 -7.88 24.16
CA PRO A 132 -3.61 -6.55 24.10
C PRO A 132 -5.06 -6.58 23.60
N PRO A 133 -5.94 -5.72 24.17
CA PRO A 133 -7.32 -5.59 23.71
C PRO A 133 -7.40 -5.35 22.20
N ALA A 134 -8.45 -5.86 21.55
CA ALA A 134 -8.66 -5.65 20.11
C ALA A 134 -8.69 -4.14 19.73
N ALA A 135 -9.10 -3.28 20.66
CA ALA A 135 -9.11 -1.83 20.49
C ALA A 135 -7.71 -1.20 20.30
N THR A 136 -6.63 -1.85 20.76
CA THR A 136 -5.26 -1.32 20.64
C THR A 136 -4.85 -1.15 19.18
N GLY A 137 -5.27 -2.06 18.29
CA GLY A 137 -5.03 -1.93 16.85
C GLY A 137 -5.76 -0.73 16.23
N ASN A 138 -6.98 -0.45 16.70
CA ASN A 138 -7.76 0.69 16.23
C ASN A 138 -7.13 2.03 16.65
N TYR A 139 -6.65 2.14 17.89
CA TYR A 139 -5.93 3.35 18.34
C TYR A 139 -4.60 3.54 17.61
N ALA A 140 -3.85 2.46 17.37
CA ALA A 140 -2.63 2.51 16.56
C ALA A 140 -2.91 2.95 15.13
N LEU A 141 -4.02 2.50 14.53
CA LEU A 141 -4.48 2.95 13.22
C LEU A 141 -4.85 4.43 13.22
N MET A 142 -5.65 4.90 14.18
CA MET A 142 -6.05 6.31 14.24
C MET A 142 -4.83 7.22 14.37
N LEU A 143 -3.87 6.84 15.21
CA LEU A 143 -2.60 7.54 15.34
C LEU A 143 -1.78 7.50 14.04
N MET A 144 -1.68 6.34 13.38
CA MET A 144 -0.95 6.21 12.12
C MET A 144 -1.57 7.09 11.02
N VAL A 145 -2.89 7.04 10.84
CA VAL A 145 -3.62 7.84 9.85
C VAL A 145 -3.49 9.34 10.13
N PHE A 146 -3.49 9.75 11.41
CA PHE A 146 -3.20 11.12 11.82
C PHE A 146 -1.78 11.56 11.44
N LEU A 147 -0.77 10.77 11.78
CA LEU A 147 0.63 11.06 11.47
C LEU A 147 0.90 11.07 9.96
N VAL A 148 0.22 10.22 9.20
CA VAL A 148 0.20 10.26 7.73
C VAL A 148 -0.34 11.60 7.23
N GLY A 149 -1.44 12.08 7.80
CA GLY A 149 -1.98 13.41 7.48
C GLY A 149 -0.94 14.53 7.66
N ILE A 150 -0.23 14.52 8.80
CA ILE A 150 0.86 15.46 9.09
C ILE A 150 1.98 15.32 8.06
N GLN A 151 2.40 14.09 7.77
CA GLN A 151 3.46 13.80 6.81
C GLN A 151 3.12 14.38 5.44
N LEU A 152 1.90 14.12 4.92
CA LEU A 152 1.40 14.60 3.63
C LEU A 152 1.44 16.13 3.51
N ARG A 153 1.07 16.84 4.59
CA ARG A 153 1.17 18.31 4.63
C ARG A 153 2.62 18.78 4.63
N SER A 154 3.47 18.05 5.34
CA SER A 154 4.84 18.42 5.62
C SER A 154 5.82 18.08 4.48
N SER A 155 5.45 17.18 3.56
CA SER A 155 6.24 16.80 2.39
C SER A 155 6.61 17.99 1.50
N GLY A 156 5.98 19.17 1.69
CA GLY A 156 6.40 20.42 1.07
C GLY A 156 6.20 20.48 -0.45
N ILE A 157 5.77 19.38 -1.06
CA ILE A 157 5.39 19.35 -2.46
C ILE A 157 4.07 20.11 -2.56
N THR A 158 4.12 21.30 -3.16
CA THR A 158 2.90 22.07 -3.41
C THR A 158 1.95 21.17 -4.21
N LEU A 159 0.71 20.95 -3.74
CA LEU A 159 -0.29 20.14 -4.45
C LEU A 159 -0.34 20.49 -5.94
N ARG A 160 -0.15 21.78 -6.24
CA ARG A 160 -0.02 22.33 -7.58
C ARG A 160 1.12 21.69 -8.40
N ARG A 161 2.33 21.51 -7.86
CA ARG A 161 3.47 20.89 -8.58
C ARG A 161 3.28 19.39 -8.84
N VAL A 162 2.66 18.65 -7.91
CA VAL A 162 2.27 17.24 -8.13
C VAL A 162 1.25 17.14 -9.26
N LEU A 163 0.19 17.96 -9.20
CA LEU A 163 -0.91 17.94 -10.16
C LEU A 163 -0.55 18.56 -11.53
N ILE A 164 0.54 19.33 -11.61
CA ILE A 164 1.06 19.87 -12.89
C ILE A 164 1.65 18.76 -13.77
N ASN A 165 2.15 17.66 -13.19
CA ASN A 165 2.65 16.55 -14.00
C ASN A 165 1.48 15.78 -14.61
N LYS A 166 1.07 16.20 -15.81
CA LYS A 166 -0.05 15.63 -16.57
C LYS A 166 0.07 14.11 -16.70
N ARG A 167 1.29 13.60 -16.91
CA ARG A 167 1.53 12.17 -17.07
C ARG A 167 1.36 11.43 -15.74
N GLY A 168 1.85 12.01 -14.64
CA GLY A 168 1.63 11.50 -13.28
C GLY A 168 0.15 11.36 -12.96
N VAL A 169 -0.64 12.41 -13.21
CA VAL A 169 -2.10 12.39 -13.02
C VAL A 169 -2.78 11.33 -13.89
N GLN A 170 -2.43 11.25 -15.17
CA GLN A 170 -3.01 10.25 -16.08
C GLN A 170 -2.74 8.82 -15.61
N ILE A 171 -1.50 8.52 -15.20
CA ILE A 171 -1.10 7.19 -14.74
C ILE A 171 -1.77 6.87 -13.40
N SER A 172 -1.88 7.83 -12.47
CA SER A 172 -2.60 7.63 -11.21
C SER A 172 -4.06 7.30 -11.46
N THR A 173 -4.73 8.01 -12.37
CA THR A 173 -6.14 7.73 -12.70
C THR A 173 -6.30 6.35 -13.33
N LEU A 174 -5.47 6.01 -14.31
CA LEU A 174 -5.50 4.69 -14.94
C LEU A 174 -5.17 3.57 -13.96
N PHE A 175 -4.20 3.79 -13.09
CA PHE A 175 -3.82 2.86 -12.02
C PHE A 175 -5.00 2.60 -11.09
N VAL A 176 -5.61 3.66 -10.54
CA VAL A 176 -6.78 3.56 -9.64
C VAL A 176 -7.91 2.81 -10.33
N LEU A 177 -8.28 3.20 -11.55
CA LEU A 177 -9.35 2.53 -12.28
C LEU A 177 -9.04 1.04 -12.55
N SER A 178 -7.79 0.73 -12.94
CA SER A 178 -7.38 -0.67 -13.16
C SER A 178 -7.43 -1.50 -11.88
N CYS A 179 -7.08 -0.92 -10.73
CA CYS A 179 -7.19 -1.59 -9.44
C CYS A 179 -8.65 -1.82 -9.05
N LEU A 180 -9.54 -0.85 -9.28
CA LEU A 180 -10.97 -1.04 -9.01
C LEU A 180 -11.55 -2.18 -9.88
N VAL A 181 -11.23 -2.19 -11.18
CA VAL A 181 -11.63 -3.29 -12.07
C VAL A 181 -11.02 -4.62 -11.60
N ALA A 182 -9.77 -4.62 -11.12
CA ALA A 182 -9.15 -5.81 -10.53
C ALA A 182 -9.86 -6.28 -9.25
N GLY A 183 -10.36 -5.36 -8.42
CA GLY A 183 -11.16 -5.68 -7.25
C GLY A 183 -12.51 -6.31 -7.62
N VAL A 184 -13.17 -5.79 -8.67
CA VAL A 184 -14.39 -6.41 -9.23
C VAL A 184 -14.10 -7.80 -9.77
N LEU A 185 -13.02 -7.95 -10.53
CA LEU A 185 -12.60 -9.25 -11.08
C LEU A 185 -12.28 -10.24 -9.96
N PHE A 186 -11.57 -9.80 -8.92
CA PHE A 186 -11.26 -10.62 -7.75
C PHE A 186 -12.54 -11.10 -7.04
N ALA A 187 -13.50 -10.20 -6.83
CA ALA A 187 -14.79 -10.56 -6.23
C ALA A 187 -15.58 -11.54 -7.11
N ALA A 188 -15.48 -11.45 -8.44
CA ALA A 188 -16.12 -12.39 -9.35
C ALA A 188 -15.43 -13.77 -9.40
N LEU A 189 -14.11 -13.83 -9.18
CA LEU A 189 -13.32 -15.05 -9.22
C LEU A 189 -13.33 -15.82 -7.90
N MET A 190 -13.49 -15.13 -6.76
CA MET A 190 -13.52 -15.75 -5.44
C MET A 190 -14.95 -15.93 -4.93
N PRO A 191 -15.38 -17.16 -4.60
CA PRO A 191 -16.65 -17.37 -3.93
C PRO A 191 -16.67 -16.65 -2.56
N ASP A 192 -17.85 -16.16 -2.17
CA ASP A 192 -18.11 -15.47 -0.89
C ASP A 192 -17.35 -14.15 -0.66
N VAL A 193 -16.87 -13.52 -1.74
CA VAL A 193 -16.31 -12.17 -1.74
C VAL A 193 -17.34 -11.20 -2.30
N SER A 194 -17.87 -10.32 -1.44
CA SER A 194 -18.72 -9.22 -1.89
C SER A 194 -17.93 -8.24 -2.76
N LEU A 195 -18.64 -7.51 -3.62
CA LEU A 195 -18.02 -6.52 -4.49
C LEU A 195 -17.31 -5.44 -3.68
N SER A 196 -17.93 -5.00 -2.58
CA SER A 196 -17.33 -4.06 -1.65
C SER A 196 -16.00 -4.56 -1.06
N LYS A 197 -15.92 -5.83 -0.67
CA LYS A 197 -14.71 -6.47 -0.13
C LYS A 197 -13.60 -6.51 -1.17
N GLY A 198 -13.91 -6.88 -2.41
CA GLY A 198 -12.93 -6.88 -3.50
C GLY A 198 -12.38 -5.49 -3.81
N LEU A 199 -13.26 -4.48 -3.87
CA LEU A 199 -12.87 -3.08 -4.08
C LEU A 199 -12.02 -2.53 -2.94
N ALA A 200 -12.38 -2.83 -1.69
CA ALA A 200 -11.64 -2.44 -0.50
C ALA A 200 -10.22 -3.04 -0.49
N LEU A 201 -10.09 -4.35 -0.76
CA LEU A 201 -8.80 -5.03 -0.84
C LEU A 201 -7.93 -4.49 -1.98
N SER A 202 -8.51 -4.20 -3.14
CA SER A 202 -7.78 -3.65 -4.28
C SER A 202 -7.30 -2.20 -4.08
N SER A 203 -7.91 -1.47 -3.15
CA SER A 203 -7.59 -0.07 -2.83
C SER A 203 -6.40 0.10 -1.88
N GLY A 204 -5.83 -1.00 -1.37
CA GLY A 204 -4.65 -0.99 -0.49
C GLY A 204 -3.40 -0.39 -1.14
N TYR A 205 -3.34 -0.47 -2.47
CA TYR A 205 -2.27 0.10 -3.28
C TYR A 205 -0.84 -0.16 -2.78
N GLY A 206 -0.54 -1.32 -2.17
CA GLY A 206 0.80 -1.66 -1.69
C GLY A 206 1.15 -1.04 -0.34
N TRP A 207 0.21 -0.35 0.32
CA TRP A 207 0.41 0.22 1.64
C TRP A 207 0.13 -0.82 2.72
N TYR A 208 1.00 -1.84 2.80
CA TYR A 208 0.82 -3.03 3.63
C TYR A 208 0.45 -2.72 5.10
N SER A 209 1.00 -1.63 5.64
CA SER A 209 0.79 -1.23 7.04
C SER A 209 -0.63 -0.73 7.29
N LEU A 210 -1.19 0.03 6.35
CA LEU A 210 -2.53 0.59 6.47
C LEU A 210 -3.57 -0.44 6.02
N SER A 211 -3.33 -1.10 4.88
CA SER A 211 -4.23 -2.08 4.29
C SER A 211 -4.49 -3.26 5.23
N GLY A 212 -3.44 -3.83 5.83
CA GLY A 212 -3.56 -4.96 6.75
C GLY A 212 -4.49 -4.66 7.93
N ILE A 213 -4.39 -3.47 8.53
CA ILE A 213 -5.24 -3.12 9.67
C ILE A 213 -6.66 -2.80 9.24
N VAL A 214 -6.84 -1.95 8.22
CA VAL A 214 -8.19 -1.54 7.80
C VAL A 214 -8.99 -2.77 7.38
N MET A 215 -8.36 -3.72 6.68
CA MET A 215 -8.99 -4.98 6.30
C MET A 215 -9.19 -5.92 7.50
N THR A 216 -8.26 -5.96 8.47
CA THR A 216 -8.47 -6.69 9.72
C THR A 216 -9.66 -6.16 10.51
N ALA A 217 -9.80 -4.83 10.59
CA ALA A 217 -10.88 -4.17 11.31
C ALA A 217 -12.23 -4.34 10.61
N ALA A 218 -12.25 -4.29 9.27
CA ALA A 218 -13.49 -4.38 8.49
C ALA A 218 -13.96 -5.82 8.26
N TYR A 219 -13.03 -6.75 7.99
CA TYR A 219 -13.35 -8.09 7.50
C TYR A 219 -12.69 -9.22 8.31
N GLY A 220 -11.95 -8.89 9.36
CA GLY A 220 -11.30 -9.84 10.25
C GLY A 220 -9.86 -10.20 9.86
N PRO A 221 -9.12 -10.90 10.75
CA PRO A 221 -7.67 -11.12 10.63
C PRO A 221 -7.23 -11.88 9.38
N VAL A 222 -8.09 -12.77 8.86
CA VAL A 222 -7.81 -13.57 7.65
C VAL A 222 -7.66 -12.64 6.44
N TRP A 223 -8.62 -11.74 6.22
CA TRP A 223 -8.61 -10.79 5.10
C TRP A 223 -7.57 -9.69 5.27
N GLY A 224 -7.30 -9.28 6.51
CA GLY A 224 -6.14 -8.43 6.82
C GLY A 224 -4.81 -9.05 6.38
N SER A 225 -4.69 -10.37 6.55
CA SER A 225 -3.49 -11.12 6.15
C SER A 225 -3.40 -11.28 4.64
N VAL A 226 -4.53 -11.51 3.96
CA VAL A 226 -4.59 -11.50 2.48
C VAL A 226 -4.10 -10.17 1.92
N ALA A 227 -4.56 -9.05 2.47
CA ALA A 227 -4.14 -7.71 2.07
C ALA A 227 -2.63 -7.48 2.27
N LEU A 228 -2.12 -7.88 3.43
CA LEU A 228 -0.71 -7.77 3.77
C LEU A 228 0.19 -8.62 2.84
N VAL A 229 -0.18 -9.88 2.61
CA VAL A 229 0.58 -10.77 1.72
C VAL A 229 0.56 -10.24 0.28
N ASN A 230 -0.59 -9.76 -0.20
CA ASN A 230 -0.72 -9.13 -1.51
C ASN A 230 0.21 -7.90 -1.64
N ASP A 231 0.19 -7.01 -0.66
CA ASP A 231 0.98 -5.78 -0.71
C ASP A 231 2.48 -6.03 -0.62
N LEU A 232 2.92 -7.02 0.19
CA LEU A 232 4.31 -7.47 0.23
C LEU A 232 4.75 -8.13 -1.07
N ALA A 233 3.92 -9.02 -1.64
CA ALA A 233 4.21 -9.67 -2.92
C ALA A 233 4.38 -8.63 -4.03
N ARG A 234 3.56 -7.59 -4.00
CA ARG A 234 3.65 -6.45 -4.91
C ARG A 234 4.88 -5.59 -4.71
N GLU A 235 5.26 -5.28 -3.47
CA GLU A 235 6.50 -4.57 -3.20
C GLU A 235 7.71 -5.35 -3.74
N PHE A 236 7.76 -6.66 -3.46
CA PHE A 236 8.81 -7.53 -3.96
C PHE A 236 8.84 -7.56 -5.49
N PHE A 237 7.67 -7.71 -6.13
CA PHE A 237 7.55 -7.64 -7.58
C PHE A 237 8.07 -6.31 -8.12
N ALA A 238 7.67 -5.17 -7.54
CA ALA A 238 8.12 -3.86 -7.98
C ALA A 238 9.65 -3.73 -7.89
N LEU A 239 10.27 -4.11 -6.77
CA LEU A 239 11.72 -4.02 -6.61
C LEU A 239 12.50 -4.85 -7.64
N VAL A 240 11.98 -6.03 -8.01
CA VAL A 240 12.62 -6.91 -9.00
C VAL A 240 12.38 -6.43 -10.43
N PHE A 241 11.15 -5.99 -10.75
CA PHE A 241 10.73 -5.74 -12.13
C PHE A 241 10.81 -4.27 -12.56
N ILE A 242 10.91 -3.30 -11.65
CA ILE A 242 11.09 -1.88 -12.00
C ILE A 242 12.30 -1.70 -12.93
N PRO A 243 13.51 -2.24 -12.66
CA PRO A 243 14.66 -2.05 -13.55
C PRO A 243 14.44 -2.55 -14.98
N LEU A 244 13.68 -3.64 -15.13
CA LEU A 244 13.35 -4.24 -16.42
C LEU A 244 12.27 -3.42 -17.15
N LEU A 245 11.17 -3.13 -16.45
CA LEU A 245 10.03 -2.38 -16.99
C LEU A 245 10.43 -0.96 -17.36
N MET A 246 11.32 -0.34 -16.59
CA MET A 246 11.74 1.04 -16.79
C MET A 246 12.35 1.26 -18.18
N ARG A 247 12.92 0.24 -18.83
CA ARG A 247 13.54 0.39 -20.16
C ARG A 247 12.52 0.59 -21.29
N GLN A 248 11.34 -0.02 -21.18
CA GLN A 248 10.33 -0.06 -22.24
C GLN A 248 9.02 0.63 -21.84
N HIS A 249 8.63 0.51 -20.57
CA HIS A 249 7.37 0.98 -20.02
C HIS A 249 7.59 1.73 -18.69
N PRO A 250 8.09 2.99 -18.73
CA PRO A 250 8.38 3.78 -17.53
C PRO A 250 7.16 4.01 -16.63
N SER A 251 5.97 4.14 -17.22
CA SER A 251 4.73 4.33 -16.47
C SER A 251 4.31 3.04 -15.76
N ALA A 252 4.45 1.89 -16.43
CA ALA A 252 4.20 0.59 -15.80
C ALA A 252 5.20 0.28 -14.68
N ALA A 253 6.47 0.69 -14.85
CA ALA A 253 7.49 0.57 -13.81
C ALA A 253 7.09 1.38 -12.56
N VAL A 254 6.81 2.67 -12.71
CA VAL A 254 6.34 3.51 -11.59
C VAL A 254 5.00 3.01 -11.02
N GLY A 255 4.09 2.55 -11.88
CA GLY A 255 2.80 1.99 -11.49
C GLY A 255 2.91 0.74 -10.62
N SER A 256 3.84 -0.17 -10.93
CA SER A 256 4.02 -1.42 -10.17
C SER A 256 4.31 -1.17 -8.67
N GLY A 257 4.98 -0.07 -8.32
CA GLY A 257 5.17 0.36 -6.94
C GLY A 257 3.90 0.88 -6.26
N GLY A 258 3.02 1.60 -6.97
CA GLY A 258 1.87 2.33 -6.42
C GLY A 258 2.22 3.20 -5.21
N ALA A 259 1.70 2.91 -4.01
CA ALA A 259 1.95 3.75 -2.83
C ALA A 259 3.45 3.82 -2.47
N THR A 260 4.19 2.72 -2.68
CA THR A 260 5.64 2.66 -2.38
C THR A 260 6.51 3.40 -3.41
N SER A 261 5.92 3.95 -4.49
CA SER A 261 6.63 4.73 -5.52
C SER A 261 7.19 6.06 -5.01
N LEU A 262 6.63 6.59 -3.93
CA LEU A 262 7.14 7.80 -3.29
C LEU A 262 8.29 7.50 -2.31
N ASP A 263 8.30 6.30 -1.72
CA ASP A 263 9.21 5.93 -0.64
C ASP A 263 10.15 4.79 -1.05
N PHE A 264 9.79 3.53 -0.75
CA PHE A 264 10.68 2.37 -0.86
C PHE A 264 11.19 2.08 -2.27
N THR A 265 10.38 2.34 -3.30
CA THR A 265 10.76 2.06 -4.69
C THR A 265 11.30 3.29 -5.41
N LEU A 266 11.27 4.48 -4.79
CA LEU A 266 11.80 5.71 -5.39
C LEU A 266 13.30 5.61 -5.74
N PRO A 267 14.19 5.08 -4.87
CA PRO A 267 15.61 4.91 -5.22
C PRO A 267 15.82 4.00 -6.44
N VAL A 268 15.02 2.94 -6.56
CA VAL A 268 15.08 1.99 -7.69
C VAL A 268 14.54 2.61 -8.97
N ILE A 269 13.48 3.42 -8.87
CA ILE A 269 12.94 4.20 -9.98
C ILE A 269 13.96 5.23 -10.46
N GLN A 270 14.61 5.95 -9.54
CA GLN A 270 15.62 6.96 -9.87
C GLN A 270 16.86 6.33 -10.50
N SER A 271 17.35 5.19 -9.98
CA SER A 271 18.51 4.50 -10.54
C SER A 271 18.23 3.92 -11.93
N SER A 272 17.03 3.42 -12.18
CA SER A 272 16.66 2.76 -13.44
C SER A 272 16.14 3.74 -14.50
N GLY A 273 15.48 4.82 -14.06
CA GLY A 273 14.78 5.79 -14.89
C GLY A 273 15.44 7.17 -14.97
N GLY A 274 16.51 7.38 -14.20
CA GLY A 274 17.18 8.67 -14.07
C GLY A 274 16.36 9.72 -13.31
N ILE A 275 16.92 10.92 -13.18
CA ILE A 275 16.28 12.06 -12.50
C ILE A 275 14.97 12.46 -13.20
N GLU A 276 14.83 12.20 -14.50
CA GLU A 276 13.61 12.48 -15.27
C GLU A 276 12.38 11.68 -14.79
N ALA A 277 12.58 10.49 -14.22
CA ALA A 277 11.49 9.65 -13.71
C ALA A 277 11.01 10.08 -12.32
N VAL A 278 11.81 10.86 -11.58
CA VAL A 278 11.51 11.25 -10.19
C VAL A 278 10.25 12.13 -10.09
N PRO A 279 10.06 13.19 -10.90
CA PRO A 279 8.83 13.98 -10.86
C PRO A 279 7.57 13.18 -11.18
N LEU A 280 7.69 12.11 -11.99
CA LEU A 280 6.59 11.19 -12.24
C LEU A 280 6.26 10.37 -11.02
N ALA A 281 7.25 9.71 -10.43
CA ALA A 281 7.08 8.86 -9.25
C ALA A 281 6.51 9.64 -8.06
N ILE A 282 7.00 10.87 -7.85
CA ILE A 282 6.48 11.77 -6.82
C ILE A 282 5.02 12.15 -7.10
N SER A 283 4.71 12.55 -8.34
CA SER A 283 3.34 12.95 -8.71
C SER A 283 2.37 11.79 -8.53
N PHE A 284 2.72 10.63 -9.09
CA PHE A 284 1.94 9.43 -9.06
C PHE A 284 1.75 8.89 -7.63
N GLY A 285 2.86 8.72 -6.91
CA GLY A 285 2.88 8.16 -5.56
C GLY A 285 2.11 9.03 -4.59
N PHE A 286 2.20 10.36 -4.70
CA PHE A 286 1.42 11.25 -3.84
C PHE A 286 -0.10 11.08 -4.06
N ILE A 287 -0.56 11.06 -5.30
CA ILE A 287 -2.00 10.88 -5.62
C ILE A 287 -2.48 9.53 -5.10
N VAL A 288 -1.73 8.47 -5.35
CA VAL A 288 -2.08 7.11 -4.93
C VAL A 288 -2.12 6.99 -3.40
N ASN A 289 -1.18 7.61 -2.68
CA ASN A 289 -1.18 7.65 -1.21
C ASN A 289 -2.35 8.44 -0.62
N VAL A 290 -2.83 9.49 -1.29
CA VAL A 290 -4.04 10.22 -0.83
C VAL A 290 -5.32 9.43 -1.13
N VAL A 291 -5.39 8.82 -2.31
CA VAL A 291 -6.60 8.11 -2.77
C VAL A 291 -6.78 6.77 -2.04
N SER A 292 -5.70 6.04 -1.73
CA SER A 292 -5.75 4.71 -1.12
C SER A 292 -6.57 4.68 0.19
N PRO A 293 -6.24 5.48 1.24
CA PRO A 293 -6.99 5.44 2.50
C PRO A 293 -8.47 5.75 2.30
N ILE A 294 -8.78 6.73 1.44
CA ILE A 294 -10.16 7.16 1.19
C ILE A 294 -10.96 6.02 0.57
N LEU A 295 -10.45 5.43 -0.52
CA LEU A 295 -11.16 4.36 -1.22
C LEU A 295 -11.27 3.09 -0.37
N MET A 296 -10.20 2.71 0.34
CA MET A 296 -10.23 1.56 1.24
C MET A 296 -11.35 1.69 2.26
N VAL A 297 -11.48 2.85 2.91
CA VAL A 297 -12.51 3.05 3.94
C VAL A 297 -13.90 3.17 3.34
N VAL A 298 -14.04 3.85 2.20
CA VAL A 298 -15.34 3.96 1.50
C VAL A 298 -15.85 2.57 1.11
N PHE A 299 -15.01 1.72 0.50
CA PHE A 299 -15.43 0.39 0.10
C PHE A 299 -15.51 -0.60 1.26
N SER A 300 -14.69 -0.44 2.31
CA SER A 300 -14.80 -1.32 3.49
C SER A 300 -16.09 -1.10 4.27
N THR A 301 -16.66 0.11 4.17
CA THR A 301 -17.89 0.51 4.88
C THR A 301 -19.14 0.41 4.01
N ALA A 302 -19.01 0.49 2.68
CA ALA A 302 -20.12 0.28 1.76
C ALA A 302 -20.50 -1.21 1.71
N GLN A 303 -21.76 -1.55 2.02
CA GLN A 303 -22.24 -2.94 1.98
C GLN A 303 -23.08 -3.16 0.72
N PHE A 304 -22.46 -3.73 -0.31
CA PHE A 304 -23.08 -4.21 -1.55
C PHE A 304 -22.29 -5.38 -2.13
#